data_AF-A0A2P6Q515-F1
#
_entry.id   AF-A0A2P6Q515-F1
#
_cell.length_a   1.000
_cell.length_b   1.000
_cell.length_c   1.000
_cell.angle_alpha   90.00
_cell.angle_beta   90.00
_cell.angle_gamma   90.00
#
_symmetry.space_group_name_H-M   'P 1'
#
loop_
_entity.id
_entity.type
_entity.pdbx_description
1 polymer ?
#
loop_
_entity_poly.entity_id
_entity_poly.type
_entity_poly.pdbx_seq_one_letter_code
_entity_poly.pdbx_strand_id
1 'polypeptide(L)'
;MSSYSNWCLRITLGLYLFMRRSPLWHGVKSGVFVKDALAILNEEAVGVQAMNAYLEILSYKPPEQGDPESLFMSTFDWGILGICDLIYSLG
;
A
#
# COMPACT_ATOMS: atom_id res chain seq x y z
N MET A 1 4.14 -26.27 32.03
CA MET A 1 3.49 -25.81 30.78
C MET A 1 4.10 -26.60 29.63
N SER A 2 3.28 -27.34 28.88
CA SER A 2 3.75 -28.47 28.05
C SER A 2 4.40 -28.02 26.73
N SER A 3 5.40 -28.78 26.26
CA SER A 3 6.11 -28.58 24.98
C SER A 3 5.16 -28.34 23.78
N TYR A 4 4.00 -29.01 23.80
CA TYR A 4 2.95 -28.86 22.78
C TYR A 4 2.38 -27.45 22.68
N SER A 5 2.15 -26.78 23.82
CA SER A 5 1.61 -25.41 23.82
C SER A 5 2.57 -24.40 23.18
N ASN A 6 3.87 -24.60 23.36
CA ASN A 6 4.91 -23.73 22.80
C ASN A 6 5.08 -23.96 21.30
N TRP A 7 4.92 -25.20 20.83
CA TRP A 7 4.97 -25.55 19.42
C TRP A 7 3.75 -25.00 18.65
N CYS A 8 2.55 -25.10 19.22
CA CYS A 8 1.35 -24.50 18.64
C CYS A 8 1.48 -22.99 18.49
N LEU A 9 1.98 -22.28 19.52
CA LEU A 9 2.20 -20.83 19.45
C LEU A 9 3.17 -20.43 18.33
N ARG A 10 4.24 -21.19 18.11
CA ARG A 10 5.19 -20.94 17.01
C ARG A 10 4.57 -21.13 15.64
N ILE A 11 3.71 -22.14 15.48
CA ILE A 11 3.00 -22.39 14.23
C ILE A 11 1.98 -21.29 13.97
N THR A 12 1.18 -20.91 14.97
CA THR A 12 0.20 -19.83 14.85
C THR A 12 0.90 -18.51 14.53
N LEU A 13 2.02 -18.20 15.17
CA LEU A 13 2.81 -17.00 14.89
C LEU A 13 3.42 -17.05 13.48
N GLY A 14 3.93 -18.21 13.05
CA GLY A 14 4.46 -18.41 11.71
C GLY A 14 3.39 -18.24 10.62
N LEU A 15 2.22 -18.83 10.81
CA LEU A 15 1.06 -18.67 9.92
C LEU A 15 0.55 -17.23 9.89
N TYR A 16 0.48 -16.56 11.04
CA TYR A 16 0.07 -15.15 11.12
C TYR A 16 1.05 -14.23 10.36
N LEU A 17 2.36 -14.43 10.55
CA LEU A 17 3.40 -13.69 9.84
C LEU A 17 3.40 -13.98 8.33
N PHE A 18 3.14 -15.23 7.95
CA PHE A 18 3.01 -15.62 6.54
C PHE A 18 1.79 -14.97 5.89
N MET A 19 0.62 -15.04 6.51
CA MET A 19 -0.60 -14.40 6.04
C MET A 19 -0.45 -12.88 5.92
N ARG A 20 0.29 -12.24 6.85
CA ARG A 20 0.59 -10.80 6.77
C ARG A 20 1.41 -10.40 5.55
N ARG A 21 2.18 -11.33 4.97
CA ARG A 21 3.04 -11.10 3.79
C ARG A 21 2.38 -11.53 2.48
N SER A 22 1.25 -12.22 2.53
CA SER A 22 0.51 -12.57 1.33
C SER A 22 -0.18 -11.32 0.75
N PRO A 23 0.07 -10.98 -0.53
CA PRO A 23 -0.66 -9.90 -1.17
C PRO A 23 -2.12 -10.33 -1.38
N LEU A 24 -3.06 -9.48 -0.95
CA LEU A 24 -4.48 -9.62 -1.25
C LEU A 24 -4.79 -9.08 -2.66
N TRP A 25 -4.01 -8.10 -3.12
CA TRP A 25 -4.09 -7.54 -4.45
C TRP A 25 -2.73 -7.05 -4.90
N HIS A 26 -2.47 -7.12 -6.21
CA HIS A 26 -1.27 -6.56 -6.83
C HIS A 26 -1.63 -5.76 -8.09
N GLY A 27 -1.07 -4.55 -8.18
CA GLY A 27 -1.08 -3.71 -9.36
C GLY A 27 0.25 -3.83 -10.13
N VAL A 28 0.44 -2.93 -11.08
CA VAL A 28 1.69 -2.75 -11.85
C VAL A 28 2.79 -2.17 -10.95
N LYS A 29 2.43 -1.23 -10.06
CA LYS A 29 3.42 -0.54 -9.20
C LYS A 29 3.11 -0.61 -7.70
N SER A 30 1.91 -1.06 -7.32
CA SER A 30 1.49 -1.13 -5.93
C SER A 30 0.93 -2.50 -5.56
N GLY A 31 0.74 -2.73 -4.25
CA GLY A 31 0.20 -3.98 -3.74
C GLY A 31 -0.43 -3.76 -2.37
N VAL A 32 -1.49 -4.51 -2.10
CA VAL A 32 -2.23 -4.47 -0.84
C VAL A 32 -2.02 -5.79 -0.14
N PHE A 33 -1.56 -5.75 1.11
CA PHE A 33 -1.36 -6.93 1.94
C PHE A 33 -2.45 -7.03 3.01
N VAL A 34 -2.55 -8.20 3.67
CA VAL A 34 -3.51 -8.42 4.76
C VAL A 34 -3.40 -7.36 5.86
N LYS A 35 -2.18 -6.89 6.17
CA LYS A 35 -1.97 -5.81 7.15
C LYS A 35 -2.71 -4.51 6.78
N ASP A 36 -2.80 -4.20 5.49
CA ASP A 36 -3.36 -2.93 5.01
C ASP A 36 -4.89 -3.01 4.99
N ALA A 37 -5.44 -4.18 4.63
CA ALA A 37 -6.87 -4.45 4.74
C ALA A 37 -7.37 -4.42 6.19
N LEU A 38 -6.57 -4.97 7.12
CA LEU A 38 -6.89 -4.91 8.55
C LEU A 38 -6.90 -3.47 9.09
N ALA A 39 -5.96 -2.63 8.65
CA ALA A 39 -5.93 -1.22 9.04
C ALA A 39 -7.20 -0.49 8.59
N ILE A 40 -7.68 -0.74 7.37
CA ILE A 40 -8.95 -0.17 6.87
C ILE A 40 -10.14 -0.64 7.71
N LEU A 41 -10.24 -1.95 7.99
CA LEU A 41 -11.35 -2.54 8.75
C LEU A 41 -11.42 -2.03 10.19
N ASN A 42 -10.27 -1.71 10.77
CA ASN A 42 -10.17 -1.18 12.13
C ASN A 42 -10.27 0.36 12.19
N GLU A 43 -10.54 1.04 11.08
CA GLU A 43 -10.52 2.51 10.99
C GLU A 43 -9.18 3.15 11.44
N GLU A 44 -8.08 2.42 11.24
CA GLU A 44 -6.72 2.87 11.55
C GLU A 44 -6.12 3.67 10.38
N ALA A 45 -5.02 4.38 10.65
CA ALA A 45 -4.27 5.08 9.63
C ALA A 45 -3.72 4.11 8.57
N VAL A 46 -4.12 4.30 7.32
CA VAL A 46 -3.75 3.44 6.20
C VAL A 46 -2.33 3.76 5.71
N GLY A 47 -1.53 2.73 5.49
CA GLY A 47 -0.16 2.88 4.97
C GLY A 47 -0.13 3.35 3.51
N VAL A 48 0.97 3.97 3.11
CA VAL A 48 1.20 4.51 1.75
C VAL A 48 0.96 3.47 0.64
N GLN A 49 1.23 2.19 0.91
CA GLN A 49 1.01 1.10 -0.05
C GLN A 49 -0.45 0.96 -0.47
N ALA A 50 -1.39 0.98 0.49
CA ALA A 50 -2.81 0.90 0.18
C ALA A 50 -3.36 2.19 -0.44
N MET A 51 -2.82 3.36 -0.07
CA MET A 51 -3.18 4.62 -0.73
C MET A 51 -2.73 4.63 -2.20
N ASN A 52 -1.49 4.21 -2.48
CA ASN A 52 -0.99 4.10 -3.85
C ASN A 52 -1.81 3.08 -4.67
N ALA A 53 -2.22 1.96 -4.07
CA ALA A 53 -3.09 0.99 -4.72
C ALA A 53 -4.47 1.54 -5.04
N TYR A 54 -5.05 2.32 -4.13
CA TYR A 54 -6.32 3.00 -4.38
C TYR A 54 -6.22 3.97 -5.56
N LEU A 55 -5.16 4.79 -5.60
CA LEU A 55 -4.91 5.70 -6.72
C LEU A 55 -4.67 4.95 -8.03
N GLU A 56 -3.95 3.83 -7.99
CA GLU A 56 -3.72 3.00 -9.18
C GLU A 56 -5.03 2.41 -9.71
N ILE A 57 -5.93 1.95 -8.84
CA ILE A 57 -7.25 1.45 -9.23
C ILE A 57 -8.10 2.58 -9.85
N LEU A 58 -8.10 3.77 -9.24
CA LEU A 58 -8.81 4.93 -9.79
C LEU A 58 -8.24 5.40 -11.13
N SER A 59 -6.93 5.22 -11.33
CA SER A 59 -6.24 5.57 -12.57
C SER A 59 -6.52 4.60 -13.72
N TYR A 60 -7.01 3.40 -13.40
CA TYR A 60 -7.33 2.40 -14.40
C TYR A 60 -8.63 2.78 -15.12
N LYS A 61 -8.53 3.74 -16.04
CA LYS A 61 -9.52 3.89 -17.10
C LYS A 61 -9.21 2.89 -18.21
N PRO A 62 -10.18 2.08 -18.68
CA PRO A 62 -10.00 1.41 -19.95
C PRO A 62 -9.73 2.50 -21.00
N PRO A 63 -8.75 2.31 -21.91
CA PRO A 63 -8.41 3.33 -22.88
C PRO A 63 -9.60 3.55 -23.82
N GLU A 64 -10.42 4.57 -23.52
CA GLU A 64 -11.42 5.09 -24.44
C GLU A 64 -10.78 6.16 -25.32
N GLN A 65 -11.05 6.08 -26.62
CA GLN A 65 -10.40 6.90 -27.63
C GLN A 65 -10.79 8.38 -27.43
N GLY A 66 -9.85 9.19 -26.95
CA GLY A 66 -10.02 10.64 -26.76
C GLY A 66 -10.01 11.11 -25.31
N ASP A 67 -9.85 10.22 -24.33
CA ASP A 67 -9.72 10.61 -22.92
C ASP A 67 -8.29 11.15 -22.63
N PRO A 68 -8.15 12.24 -21.85
CA PRO A 68 -6.85 12.76 -21.48
C PRO A 68 -6.08 11.74 -20.63
N GLU A 69 -4.82 11.47 -20.98
CA GLU A 69 -3.93 10.59 -20.20
C GLU A 69 -3.84 11.08 -18.75
N SER A 70 -4.45 10.36 -17.82
CA SER A 70 -4.31 10.64 -16.39
C SER A 70 -2.95 10.13 -15.90
N LEU A 71 -1.96 11.02 -15.87
CA LEU A 71 -0.67 10.76 -15.24
C LEU A 71 -0.82 10.87 -13.72
N PHE A 72 -0.78 9.73 -13.04
CA PHE A 72 -0.75 9.69 -11.57
C PHE A 72 0.70 9.71 -11.07
N MET A 73 0.98 10.66 -10.20
CA MET A 73 2.20 10.73 -9.40
C MET A 73 2.01 10.01 -8.07
N SER A 74 3.02 9.24 -7.66
CA SER A 74 3.04 8.56 -6.37
C SER A 74 2.98 9.58 -5.23
N THR A 75 2.43 9.17 -4.08
CA THR A 75 2.38 10.02 -2.86
C THR A 75 3.77 10.55 -2.45
N PHE A 76 4.85 9.85 -2.80
CA PHE A 76 6.24 10.32 -2.59
C PHE A 76 6.68 11.41 -3.57
N ASP A 77 6.19 11.40 -4.81
CA ASP A 77 6.61 12.35 -5.84
C ASP A 77 6.12 13.77 -5.51
N TRP A 78 4.99 13.89 -4.83
CA TRP A 78 4.49 15.16 -4.29
C TRP A 78 5.44 15.81 -3.27
N GLY A 79 6.08 15.00 -2.43
CA GLY A 79 7.03 15.48 -1.44
C GLY A 79 8.32 16.03 -2.07
N ILE A 80 8.76 15.43 -3.17
CA ILE A 80 9.96 15.88 -3.90
C ILE A 80 9.70 17.20 -4.62
N LEU A 81 8.53 17.33 -5.28
CA LEU A 81 8.13 18.58 -5.94
C LEU A 81 8.02 19.75 -4.96
N GLY A 82 7.43 19.52 -3.77
CA GLY A 82 7.36 20.54 -2.73
C GLY A 82 8.73 20.98 -2.18
N ILE A 83 9.70 20.06 -2.08
CA ILE A 83 11.08 20.40 -1.67
C ILE A 83 11.79 21.22 -2.75
N CYS A 84 11.61 20.86 -4.02
CA CYS A 84 12.16 21.62 -5.14
C CYS A 84 11.60 23.05 -5.19
N ASP A 85 10.28 23.23 -5.07
CA ASP A 85 9.65 24.56 -5.08
C ASP A 85 10.11 25.44 -3.90
N LEU A 86 10.36 24.85 -2.73
CA LEU A 86 10.89 25.55 -1.57
C LEU A 86 12.33 26.05 -1.80
N ILE A 87 13.16 25.24 -2.47
CA ILE A 87 14.56 25.60 -2.80
C ILE A 87 14.60 26.73 -3.83
N TYR A 88 13.73 26.70 -4.85
CA TYR A 88 13.63 27.77 -5.85
C TYR A 88 13.05 29.08 -5.30
N SER A 89 12.26 29.03 -4.22
CA SER A 89 11.68 30.23 -3.59
C SER A 89 12.62 30.91 -2.58
N LEU A 90 13.72 30.27 -2.21
CA LEU A 90 14.70 30.74 -1.21
C LEU A 90 16.05 31.21 -1.82
N GLY A 91 16.21 31.11 -3.15
CA GLY A 91 17.38 31.61 -3.89
C GLY A 91 17.04 32.85 -4.70
#